data_AF-A0AAW4CQI6-F1
#
_entry.id   AF-A0AAW4CQI6-F1
#
_cell.length_a   1.000
_cell.length_b   1.000
_cell.length_c   1.000
_cell.angle_alpha   90.00
_cell.angle_beta   90.00
_cell.angle_gamma   90.00
#
_symmetry.space_group_name_H-M   'P 1'
#
loop_
_entity.id
_entity.type
_entity.pdbx_description
1 polymer ?
#
loop_
_entity_poly.entity_id
_entity_poly.type
_entity_poly.pdbx_seq_one_letter_code
_entity_poly.pdbx_strand_id
1 'polypeptide(L)'
;DRQAVLIGIANLVFTLVGMALIDRIGRKTCITICFALFSAATFINGFATTPTIFGVLRFLAGLGCGGLMPNAVALTNEYAPKRMRSTLVALMFSGYAVGGMAAAGLGIWLLPLFGWQAMFFAAAVPLALLPLVLRGLPESAGFLVRQGRQEQARAILQRLSPGERLDGPLIQPQGVAAKTS
;
A
#
# COMPACT_ATOMS: atom_id res chain seq x y z
N ASP A 1 24.82 22.84 5.54
CA ASP A 1 23.58 23.53 5.97
C ASP A 1 22.87 22.84 7.11
N ARG A 2 22.80 23.49 8.28
CA ARG A 2 22.11 22.98 9.49
C ARG A 2 20.59 22.83 9.31
N GLN A 3 19.99 23.63 8.42
CA GLN A 3 18.54 23.61 8.16
C GLN A 3 18.10 22.34 7.41
N ALA A 4 18.89 21.87 6.44
CA ALA A 4 18.60 20.65 5.70
C ALA A 4 18.65 19.40 6.60
N VAL A 5 19.59 19.37 7.57
CA VAL A 5 19.73 18.28 8.54
C VAL A 5 18.53 18.23 9.48
N LEU A 6 18.04 19.38 9.97
CA LEU A 6 16.86 19.47 10.82
C LEU A 6 15.58 18.97 10.12
N ILE A 7 15.40 19.33 8.84
CA ILE A 7 14.28 18.86 8.02
C ILE A 7 14.35 17.34 7.83
N GLY A 8 15.54 16.80 7.57
CA GLY A 8 15.76 15.36 7.42
C GLY A 8 15.42 14.56 8.69
N ILE A 9 15.84 15.04 9.85
CA ILE A 9 15.59 14.39 11.14
C ILE A 9 14.10 14.47 11.50
N ALA A 10 13.44 15.62 11.29
CA ALA A 10 12.01 15.77 11.54
C ALA A 10 11.18 14.80 10.68
N ASN A 11 11.52 14.65 9.39
CA ASN A 11 10.87 13.70 8.51
C ASN A 11 11.10 12.24 8.94
N LEU A 12 12.31 11.90 9.40
CA LEU A 12 12.63 10.56 9.86
C LEU A 12 11.81 10.19 11.10
N VAL A 13 11.78 11.06 12.11
CA VAL A 13 11.03 10.84 13.36
C VAL A 13 9.53 10.77 13.08
N PHE A 14 9.00 11.66 12.25
CA PHE A 14 7.59 11.64 11.86
C PHE A 14 7.21 10.35 11.12
N THR A 15 8.09 9.87 10.23
CA THR A 15 7.87 8.61 9.50
C THR A 15 7.88 7.42 10.44
N LEU A 16 8.83 7.34 11.37
CA LEU A 16 8.93 6.20 12.30
C LEU A 16 7.73 6.14 13.25
N VAL A 17 7.30 7.29 13.76
CA VAL A 17 6.09 7.40 14.59
C VAL A 17 4.84 7.05 13.77
N GLY A 18 4.73 7.58 12.54
CA GLY A 18 3.64 7.25 11.62
C GLY A 18 3.58 5.75 11.30
N MET A 19 4.72 5.11 11.06
CA MET A 19 4.82 3.68 10.76
C MET A 19 4.41 2.80 11.95
N ALA A 20 4.78 3.18 13.18
CA ALA A 20 4.36 2.47 14.40
C ALA A 20 2.86 2.65 14.71
N LEU A 21 2.27 3.80 14.36
CA LEU A 21 0.84 4.03 14.45
C LEU A 21 0.06 3.18 13.44
N ILE A 22 0.60 3.02 12.23
CA ILE A 22 -0.02 2.29 11.13
C ILE A 22 -0.24 0.80 11.45
N ASP A 23 0.65 0.17 12.21
CA ASP A 23 0.50 -1.23 12.65
C ASP A 23 -0.77 -1.49 13.48
N ARG A 24 -1.41 -0.45 14.03
CA ARG A 24 -2.66 -0.56 14.79
C ARG A 24 -3.94 -0.33 13.97
N ILE A 25 -3.84 0.18 12.74
CA ILE A 25 -5.00 0.76 12.01
C ILE A 25 -5.52 -0.16 10.88
N GLY A 26 -4.84 -1.27 10.61
CA GLY A 26 -5.28 -2.29 9.63
C GLY A 26 -4.63 -2.12 8.25
N ARG A 27 -4.55 -3.24 7.52
CA ARG A 27 -3.81 -3.33 6.24
C ARG A 27 -4.34 -2.38 5.17
N LYS A 28 -5.66 -2.16 5.09
CA LYS A 28 -6.26 -1.26 4.11
C LYS A 28 -5.82 0.18 4.34
N THR A 29 -5.92 0.66 5.57
CA THR A 29 -5.51 2.02 5.95
C THR A 29 -4.02 2.23 5.72
N CYS A 30 -3.21 1.22 6.03
CA CYS A 30 -1.77 1.22 5.79
C CYS A 30 -1.43 1.40 4.29
N ILE A 31 -2.01 0.56 3.42
CA ILE A 31 -1.85 0.67 1.95
C ILE A 31 -2.29 2.05 1.46
N THR A 32 -3.39 2.57 2.01
CA THR A 32 -3.93 3.90 1.66
C THR A 32 -2.95 5.02 1.96
N ILE A 33 -2.43 5.07 3.19
CA ILE A 33 -1.49 6.10 3.63
C ILE A 33 -0.20 6.01 2.81
N CYS A 34 0.34 4.81 2.64
CA CYS A 34 1.54 4.57 1.84
C CYS A 34 1.37 5.03 0.39
N PHE A 35 0.24 4.69 -0.23
CA PHE A 35 -0.08 5.07 -1.61
C PHE A 35 -0.28 6.59 -1.76
N ALA A 36 -0.99 7.21 -0.82
CA ALA A 36 -1.19 8.66 -0.77
C ALA A 36 0.14 9.38 -0.60
N LEU A 37 0.97 8.94 0.35
CA LEU A 37 2.31 9.49 0.60
C LEU A 37 3.19 9.38 -0.65
N PHE A 38 3.26 8.20 -1.27
CA PHE A 38 4.02 8.00 -2.50
C PHE A 38 3.56 8.93 -3.63
N SER A 39 2.27 8.97 -3.90
CA SER A 39 1.71 9.72 -5.03
C SER A 39 1.80 11.24 -4.81
N ALA A 40 1.49 11.71 -3.59
CA ALA A 40 1.58 13.13 -3.25
C ALA A 40 3.04 13.61 -3.20
N ALA A 41 3.95 12.86 -2.57
CA ALA A 41 5.37 13.21 -2.55
C ALA A 41 5.96 13.24 -3.96
N THR A 42 5.58 12.29 -4.83
CA THR A 42 6.01 12.26 -6.24
C THR A 42 5.45 13.45 -7.02
N PHE A 43 4.19 13.82 -6.84
CA PHE A 43 3.59 14.98 -7.48
C PHE A 43 4.26 16.29 -7.05
N ILE A 44 4.45 16.47 -5.74
CA ILE A 44 5.14 17.65 -5.17
C ILE A 44 6.59 17.73 -5.67
N ASN A 45 7.23 16.58 -5.91
CA ASN A 45 8.60 16.53 -6.45
C ASN A 45 8.74 17.16 -7.84
N GLY A 46 7.65 17.29 -8.61
CA GLY A 46 7.65 18.03 -9.87
C GLY A 46 7.90 19.53 -9.70
N PHE A 47 7.66 20.09 -8.52
CA PHE A 47 7.94 21.50 -8.18
C PHE A 47 9.31 21.70 -7.51
N ALA A 48 10.11 20.65 -7.35
CA ALA A 48 11.39 20.76 -6.65
C ALA A 48 12.40 21.58 -7.45
N THR A 49 12.87 22.68 -6.86
CA THR A 49 13.86 23.58 -7.47
C THR A 49 15.30 23.31 -7.02
N THR A 50 15.48 22.59 -5.91
CA THR A 50 16.79 22.35 -5.28
C THR A 50 17.06 20.85 -5.15
N PRO A 51 18.28 20.36 -5.44
CA PRO A 51 18.63 18.93 -5.32
C PRO A 51 18.34 18.33 -3.94
N THR A 52 18.52 19.12 -2.87
CA THR A 52 18.22 18.68 -1.50
C THR A 52 16.73 18.38 -1.30
N ILE A 53 15.85 19.26 -1.76
CA ILE A 53 14.39 19.08 -1.66
C ILE A 53 13.96 17.89 -2.52
N PHE A 54 14.52 17.78 -3.72
CA PHE A 54 14.28 16.64 -4.60
C PHE A 54 14.66 15.30 -3.94
N GLY A 55 15.83 15.24 -3.30
CA GLY A 55 16.28 14.06 -2.57
C GLY A 55 15.38 13.70 -1.39
N VAL A 56 14.94 14.68 -0.60
CA VAL A 56 14.02 14.47 0.53
C VAL A 56 12.66 13.97 0.07
N LEU A 57 12.07 14.58 -0.97
CA LEU A 57 10.79 14.14 -1.53
C LEU A 57 10.88 12.74 -2.13
N ARG A 58 12.01 12.39 -2.77
CA ARG A 58 12.26 11.03 -3.24
C ARG A 58 12.41 10.01 -2.12
N PHE A 59 13.04 10.40 -1.02
CA PHE A 59 13.10 9.57 0.17
C PHE A 59 11.70 9.31 0.76
N LEU A 60 10.86 10.36 0.88
CA LEU A 60 9.47 10.23 1.33
C LEU A 60 8.62 9.35 0.39
N ALA A 61 8.78 9.52 -0.92
CA ALA A 61 8.14 8.64 -1.89
C ALA A 61 8.61 7.19 -1.70
N GLY A 62 9.92 6.97 -1.55
CA GLY A 62 10.50 5.65 -1.27
C GLY A 62 9.91 4.98 -0.02
N LEU A 63 9.69 5.73 1.05
CA LEU A 63 9.05 5.23 2.28
C LEU A 63 7.60 4.77 2.02
N GLY A 64 6.83 5.54 1.26
CA GLY A 64 5.49 5.15 0.83
C GLY A 64 5.49 3.85 0.03
N CYS A 65 6.38 3.74 -0.97
CA CYS A 65 6.51 2.52 -1.77
C CYS A 65 6.95 1.30 -0.94
N GLY A 66 7.89 1.50 0.00
CA GLY A 66 8.43 0.45 0.86
C GLY A 66 7.39 -0.16 1.80
N GLY A 67 6.46 0.64 2.32
CA GLY A 67 5.33 0.15 3.12
C GLY A 67 4.19 -0.44 2.29
N LEU A 68 3.98 0.04 1.07
CA LEU A 68 2.89 -0.38 0.19
C LEU A 68 3.04 -1.84 -0.27
N MET A 69 4.22 -2.20 -0.79
CA MET A 69 4.47 -3.53 -1.38
C MET A 69 4.21 -4.71 -0.43
N PRO A 70 4.82 -4.78 0.77
CA PRO A 70 4.62 -5.92 1.66
C PRO A 70 3.18 -6.03 2.16
N ASN A 71 2.51 -4.90 2.39
CA ASN A 71 1.11 -4.89 2.81
C ASN A 71 0.16 -5.33 1.69
N ALA A 72 0.41 -4.90 0.45
CA ALA A 72 -0.39 -5.30 -0.70
C ALA A 72 -0.21 -6.80 -1.03
N VAL A 73 1.01 -7.32 -0.95
CA VAL A 73 1.29 -8.76 -1.13
C VAL A 73 0.64 -9.58 -0.02
N ALA A 74 0.74 -9.14 1.24
CA ALA A 74 0.10 -9.82 2.36
C ALA A 74 -1.43 -9.83 2.24
N LEU A 75 -2.04 -8.71 1.86
CA LEU A 75 -3.48 -8.63 1.60
C LEU A 75 -3.86 -9.61 0.48
N THR A 76 -3.13 -9.59 -0.64
CA THR A 76 -3.40 -10.50 -1.76
C THR A 76 -3.30 -11.95 -1.35
N ASN A 77 -2.31 -12.35 -0.55
CA ASN A 77 -2.19 -13.71 -0.03
C ASN A 77 -3.32 -14.13 0.92
N GLU A 78 -3.91 -13.17 1.65
CA GLU A 78 -5.05 -13.40 2.54
C GLU A 78 -6.33 -13.70 1.75
N TYR A 79 -6.57 -12.99 0.65
CA TYR A 79 -7.74 -13.18 -0.20
C TYR A 79 -7.56 -14.24 -1.30
N ALA A 80 -6.31 -14.58 -1.65
CA ALA A 80 -6.02 -15.48 -2.76
C ALA A 80 -6.27 -16.95 -2.40
N PRO A 81 -6.94 -17.73 -3.30
CA PRO A 81 -7.08 -19.17 -3.14
C PRO A 81 -5.69 -19.82 -3.12
N LYS A 82 -5.47 -20.81 -2.24
CA LYS A 82 -4.16 -21.47 -2.03
C LYS A 82 -3.44 -21.87 -3.34
N ARG A 83 -4.19 -22.30 -4.36
CA ARG A 83 -3.65 -22.74 -5.66
C ARG A 83 -3.18 -21.61 -6.58
N MET A 84 -3.71 -20.38 -6.42
CA MET A 84 -3.47 -19.25 -7.33
C MET A 84 -2.72 -18.09 -6.67
N ARG A 85 -2.24 -18.24 -5.42
CA ARG A 85 -1.52 -17.20 -4.68
C ARG A 85 -0.32 -16.67 -5.45
N SER A 86 0.52 -17.57 -5.97
CA SER A 86 1.71 -17.21 -6.75
C SER A 86 1.33 -16.47 -8.02
N THR A 87 0.28 -16.90 -8.73
CA THR A 87 -0.22 -16.24 -9.95
C THR A 87 -0.73 -14.82 -9.67
N LEU A 88 -1.49 -14.63 -8.59
CA LEU A 88 -2.01 -13.31 -8.23
C LEU A 88 -0.90 -12.35 -7.80
N VAL A 89 0.09 -12.82 -7.02
CA VAL A 89 1.26 -12.02 -6.66
C VAL A 89 2.11 -11.71 -7.90
N ALA A 90 2.31 -12.67 -8.80
CA ALA A 90 3.00 -12.42 -10.07
C ALA A 90 2.27 -11.39 -10.93
N LEU A 91 0.93 -11.45 -10.98
CA LEU A 91 0.10 -10.46 -11.67
C LEU A 91 0.29 -9.05 -11.05
N MET A 92 0.38 -8.93 -9.72
CA MET A 92 0.69 -7.64 -9.08
C MET A 92 2.04 -7.08 -9.53
N PHE A 93 3.10 -7.90 -9.54
CA PHE A 93 4.43 -7.47 -10.00
C PHE A 93 4.46 -7.18 -11.50
N SER A 94 3.64 -7.86 -12.31
CA SER A 94 3.52 -7.53 -13.73
C SER A 94 3.02 -6.10 -13.94
N GLY A 95 2.13 -5.60 -13.07
CA GLY A 95 1.69 -4.21 -13.08
C GLY A 95 2.83 -3.21 -12.88
N TYR A 96 3.85 -3.56 -12.09
CA TYR A 96 5.06 -2.75 -11.94
C TYR A 96 5.84 -2.64 -13.26
N ALA A 97 6.00 -3.75 -13.99
CA ALA A 97 6.66 -3.76 -15.30
C ALA A 97 5.87 -2.96 -16.34
N VAL A 98 4.54 -3.13 -16.40
CA VAL A 98 3.65 -2.36 -17.28
C VAL A 98 3.72 -0.87 -16.96
N GLY A 99 3.73 -0.50 -15.69
CA GLY A 99 3.90 0.89 -15.26
C GLY A 99 5.24 1.47 -15.69
N GLY A 100 6.32 0.70 -15.60
CA GLY A 100 7.64 1.10 -16.08
C GLY A 100 7.67 1.34 -17.59
N MET A 101 7.05 0.46 -18.37
CA MET A 101 6.91 0.64 -19.83
C MET A 101 6.07 1.88 -20.17
N ALA A 102 4.95 2.09 -19.47
CA ALA A 102 4.11 3.26 -19.65
C ALA A 102 4.87 4.56 -19.30
N ALA A 103 5.64 4.56 -18.21
CA ALA A 103 6.48 5.70 -17.83
C ALA A 103 7.55 6.01 -18.88
N ALA A 104 8.22 4.98 -19.42
CA ALA A 104 9.18 5.14 -20.51
C ALA A 104 8.50 5.70 -21.78
N GLY A 105 7.33 5.17 -22.14
CA GLY A 105 6.54 5.63 -23.29
C GLY A 105 6.07 7.08 -23.15
N LEU A 106 5.56 7.45 -21.97
CA LEU A 106 5.22 8.84 -21.66
C LEU A 106 6.46 9.73 -21.72
N GLY A 107 7.61 9.22 -21.29
CA GLY A 107 8.87 9.97 -21.29
C GLY A 107 9.31 10.41 -22.69
N ILE A 108 9.07 9.60 -23.72
CA ILE A 108 9.38 9.94 -25.12
C ILE A 108 8.72 11.26 -25.54
N TRP A 109 7.51 11.54 -25.06
CA TRP A 109 6.74 12.73 -25.43
C TRP A 109 6.87 13.85 -24.40
N LEU A 110 6.84 13.54 -23.11
CA LEU A 110 6.80 14.55 -22.04
C LEU A 110 8.16 15.21 -21.83
N LEU A 111 9.29 14.47 -21.91
CA LEU A 111 10.61 15.08 -21.72
C LEU A 111 10.92 16.19 -22.74
N PRO A 112 10.76 15.99 -24.06
CA PRO A 112 11.11 17.03 -25.03
C PRO A 112 10.16 18.24 -25.02
N LEU A 113 8.87 18.03 -24.70
CA LEU A 113 7.86 19.09 -24.75
C LEU A 113 7.72 19.88 -23.44
N PHE A 114 7.79 19.20 -22.29
CA PHE A 114 7.45 19.76 -20.98
C PHE A 114 8.54 19.56 -19.92
N GLY A 115 9.66 18.92 -20.28
CA GLY A 115 10.75 18.62 -19.37
C GLY A 115 10.47 17.43 -18.45
N TRP A 116 11.40 17.19 -17.54
CA TRP A 116 11.34 16.05 -16.61
C TRP A 116 10.26 16.20 -15.54
N GLN A 117 9.88 17.43 -15.19
CA GLN A 117 8.89 17.75 -14.16
C GLN A 117 7.51 17.16 -14.51
N ALA A 118 7.16 17.14 -15.80
CA ALA A 118 5.91 16.58 -16.28
C ALA A 118 5.76 15.08 -15.94
N MET A 119 6.87 14.33 -15.88
CA MET A 119 6.85 12.93 -15.45
C MET A 119 6.41 12.77 -13.99
N PHE A 120 6.69 13.76 -13.15
CA PHE A 120 6.28 13.78 -11.75
C PHE A 120 4.83 14.23 -11.60
N PHE A 121 4.37 15.17 -12.42
CA PHE A 121 2.96 15.57 -12.43
C PHE A 121 2.03 14.45 -12.90
N ALA A 122 2.53 13.49 -13.68
CA ALA A 122 1.78 12.27 -13.99
C ALA A 122 1.35 11.49 -12.73
N ALA A 123 2.03 11.67 -11.58
CA ALA A 123 1.61 11.09 -10.30
C ALA A 123 0.29 11.68 -9.76
N ALA A 124 -0.24 12.75 -10.35
CA ALA A 124 -1.61 13.21 -10.09
C ALA A 124 -2.64 12.14 -10.47
N VAL A 125 -2.38 11.33 -11.50
CA VAL A 125 -3.29 10.27 -11.96
C VAL A 125 -3.47 9.19 -10.89
N PRO A 126 -2.43 8.51 -10.37
CA PRO A 126 -2.60 7.56 -9.29
C PRO A 126 -3.19 8.24 -8.04
N LEU A 127 -2.79 9.47 -7.71
CA LEU A 127 -3.39 10.20 -6.58
C LEU A 127 -4.91 10.39 -6.73
N ALA A 128 -5.39 10.72 -7.93
CA ALA A 128 -6.82 10.85 -8.24
C ALA A 128 -7.55 9.49 -8.27
N LEU A 129 -6.86 8.40 -8.57
CA LEU A 129 -7.40 7.04 -8.52
C LEU A 129 -7.51 6.49 -7.10
N LEU A 130 -6.83 7.09 -6.11
CA LEU A 130 -6.88 6.67 -4.71
C LEU A 130 -8.31 6.43 -4.16
N PRO A 131 -9.29 7.34 -4.30
CA PRO A 131 -10.67 7.09 -3.85
C PRO A 131 -11.34 5.89 -4.52
N LEU A 132 -11.00 5.58 -5.78
CA LEU A 132 -11.50 4.39 -6.46
C LEU A 132 -10.88 3.13 -5.88
N VAL A 133 -9.56 3.15 -5.65
CA VAL A 133 -8.83 2.04 -4.98
C VAL A 133 -9.42 1.80 -3.58
N LEU A 134 -9.77 2.85 -2.84
CA LEU A 134 -10.37 2.73 -1.50
C LEU A 134 -11.74 2.05 -1.48
N ARG A 135 -12.54 2.27 -2.53
CA ARG A 135 -13.83 1.59 -2.71
C ARG A 135 -13.66 0.13 -3.11
N GLY A 136 -12.60 -0.19 -3.86
CA GLY A 136 -12.30 -1.55 -4.30
C GLY A 136 -11.58 -2.43 -3.27
N LEU A 137 -10.80 -1.85 -2.35
CA LEU A 137 -10.02 -2.63 -1.38
C LEU A 137 -10.89 -3.12 -0.20
N PRO A 138 -11.04 -4.44 0.01
CA PRO A 138 -11.67 -4.99 1.21
C PRO A 138 -10.75 -4.79 2.43
N GLU A 139 -11.36 -4.66 3.62
CA GLU A 139 -10.64 -4.63 4.89
C GLU A 139 -10.19 -6.05 5.28
N SER A 140 -8.92 -6.22 5.67
CA SER A 140 -8.33 -7.53 6.03
C SER A 140 -9.23 -8.29 7.02
N ALA A 141 -9.60 -9.52 6.66
CA ALA A 141 -10.49 -10.36 7.46
C ALA A 141 -9.90 -10.65 8.85
N GLY A 142 -8.58 -10.90 8.92
CA GLY A 142 -7.86 -11.08 10.18
C GLY A 142 -7.85 -9.83 11.07
N PHE A 143 -7.85 -8.63 10.48
CA PHE A 143 -7.99 -7.38 11.24
C PHE A 143 -9.41 -7.20 11.79
N LEU A 144 -10.44 -7.48 10.98
CA LEU A 144 -11.84 -7.41 11.41
C LEU A 144 -12.16 -8.38 12.55
N VAL A 145 -11.60 -9.60 12.51
CA VAL A 145 -11.73 -10.59 13.60
C VAL A 145 -11.05 -10.08 14.88
N ARG A 146 -9.85 -9.49 14.78
CA ARG A 146 -9.13 -8.91 15.93
C ARG A 146 -9.82 -7.69 16.53
N GLN A 147 -10.54 -6.90 15.74
CA GLN A 147 -11.34 -5.76 16.22
C GLN A 147 -12.73 -6.15 16.76
N GLY A 148 -13.08 -7.44 16.80
CA GLY A 148 -14.40 -7.90 17.26
C GLY A 148 -15.54 -7.65 16.26
N ARG A 149 -15.23 -7.22 15.03
CA ARG A 149 -16.22 -6.99 13.95
C ARG A 149 -16.55 -8.28 13.22
N GLN A 150 -17.09 -9.26 13.95
CA GLN A 150 -17.30 -10.62 13.44
C GLN A 150 -18.30 -10.69 12.28
N GLU A 151 -19.33 -9.85 12.25
CA GLU A 151 -20.30 -9.85 11.13
C GLU A 151 -19.66 -9.44 9.79
N GLN A 152 -18.81 -8.40 9.81
CA GLN A 152 -18.11 -7.94 8.61
C GLN A 152 -17.07 -8.99 8.14
N ALA A 153 -16.37 -9.63 9.08
CA ALA A 153 -15.46 -10.73 8.77
C ALA A 153 -16.21 -11.93 8.16
N ARG A 154 -17.36 -12.33 8.71
CA ARG A 154 -18.21 -13.40 8.16
C ARG A 154 -18.71 -13.08 6.76
N ALA A 155 -19.18 -11.86 6.51
CA ALA A 155 -19.65 -11.44 5.20
C ALA A 155 -18.55 -11.50 4.12
N ILE A 156 -17.32 -11.16 4.48
CA ILE A 156 -16.16 -11.27 3.58
C ILE A 156 -15.77 -12.73 3.35
N LEU A 157 -15.72 -13.55 4.40
CA LEU A 157 -15.37 -14.98 4.32
C LEU A 157 -16.40 -15.79 3.53
N GLN A 158 -17.70 -15.51 3.68
CA GLN A 158 -18.78 -16.15 2.90
C GLN A 158 -18.68 -15.85 1.39
N ARG A 159 -18.19 -14.67 1.02
CA ARG A 159 -17.94 -14.33 -0.40
C ARG A 159 -16.73 -15.06 -0.99
N LEU A 160 -15.76 -15.44 -0.16
CA LEU A 160 -14.55 -16.16 -0.58
C LEU A 160 -14.74 -17.68 -0.58
N SER A 161 -15.54 -18.21 0.35
CA SER A 161 -15.87 -19.63 0.48
C SER A 161 -17.38 -19.84 0.66
N PRO A 162 -18.17 -19.84 -0.43
CA PRO A 162 -19.64 -19.95 -0.36
C PRO A 162 -20.19 -21.27 0.23
N GLY A 163 -19.34 -22.28 0.43
CA GLY A 163 -19.73 -23.63 0.87
C GLY A 163 -19.42 -23.96 2.34
N GLU A 164 -18.80 -23.05 3.10
CA GLU A 164 -18.36 -23.33 4.47
C GLU A 164 -19.32 -22.68 5.48
N ARG A 165 -20.08 -23.48 6.24
CA ARG A 165 -20.99 -23.00 7.28
C ARG A 165 -20.18 -22.43 8.45
N LEU A 166 -20.09 -21.11 8.52
CA LEU A 166 -19.41 -20.37 9.59
C LEU A 166 -20.30 -20.22 10.85
N ASP A 167 -20.79 -21.34 11.39
CA ASP A 167 -21.75 -21.36 12.50
C ASP A 167 -21.09 -21.18 13.89
N GLY A 168 -19.76 -21.01 13.95
CA GLY A 168 -18.99 -20.84 15.20
C GLY A 168 -18.28 -19.49 15.35
N PRO A 169 -17.75 -19.17 16.55
CA PRO A 169 -16.93 -17.97 16.76
C PRO A 169 -15.65 -18.03 15.90
N LEU A 170 -15.37 -16.96 15.14
CA LEU A 170 -14.20 -16.86 14.24
C LEU A 170 -12.84 -16.81 15.00
N ILE A 171 -12.89 -16.61 16.31
CA ILE A 171 -11.73 -16.68 17.20
C ILE A 171 -11.71 -18.10 17.78
N GLN A 172 -10.89 -18.99 17.24
CA GLN A 172 -10.37 -20.09 18.05
C GLN A 172 -9.23 -19.51 18.90
N PRO A 173 -9.31 -19.54 20.23
CA PRO A 173 -8.16 -19.19 21.06
C PRO A 173 -7.00 -20.10 20.63
N GLN A 174 -5.93 -19.51 20.10
CA GLN A 174 -4.72 -20.25 19.80
C GLN A 174 -4.17 -20.79 21.12
N GLY A 175 -4.27 -22.11 21.30
CA GLY A 175 -3.65 -22.82 22.41
C GLY A 175 -4.57 -23.72 23.21
N VAL A 176 -5.10 -24.78 22.60
CA VAL A 176 -5.05 -26.11 23.21
C VAL A 176 -4.70 -27.08 22.10
N ALA A 177 -3.42 -27.47 22.04
CA ALA A 177 -3.02 -28.64 21.29
C ALA A 177 -3.78 -29.85 21.86
N ALA A 178 -4.79 -30.33 21.15
CA ALA A 178 -5.30 -31.67 21.34
C ALA A 178 -4.23 -32.64 20.83
N LYS A 179 -3.24 -32.92 21.69
CA LYS A 179 -2.51 -34.19 21.62
C LYS A 179 -3.47 -35.26 22.14
N THR A 180 -4.15 -35.91 21.21
CA THR A 180 -4.76 -37.22 21.43
C THR A 180 -4.15 -38.17 20.41
N SER A 181 -3.06 -38.81 20.81
CA SER A 181 -2.76 -40.22 20.57
C SER A 181 -1.60 -40.65 21.45
#